data_AF-A0A327YXS1-F1
#
_entry.id   AF-A0A327YXS1-F1
#
_cell.length_a   1.000
_cell.length_b   1.000
_cell.length_c   1.000
_cell.angle_alpha   90.00
_cell.angle_beta   90.00
_cell.angle_gamma   90.00
#
_symmetry.space_group_name_H-M   'P 1'
#
loop_
_entity.id
_entity.type
_entity.pdbx_description
1 polymer ?
#
loop_
_entity_poly.entity_id
_entity_poly.type
_entity_poly.pdbx_seq_one_letter_code
_entity_poly.pdbx_strand_id
1 'polypeptide(L)'
;MFSVFIVISIIIVVFLNYKIKTDISYHAGKDNGYFKRFESIVLLNILFFLFMSKNKKIAFTILGFFNALIISFLGLIITNYFPSPFDEGGFRHFFILVLSFISFFAIEKLINKTFKYKQ
;
A
#
# COMPACT_ATOMS: atom_id res chain seq x y z
N MET A 1 7.72 -5.74 15.57
CA MET A 1 6.53 -5.35 14.78
C MET A 1 6.90 -4.81 13.40
N PHE A 2 7.78 -3.80 13.30
CA PHE A 2 8.21 -3.26 12.01
C PHE A 2 8.93 -4.28 11.10
N SER A 3 9.85 -5.07 11.67
CA SER A 3 10.54 -6.15 10.96
C SER A 3 9.60 -7.26 10.46
N VAL A 4 8.55 -7.60 11.22
CA VAL A 4 7.51 -8.55 10.81
C VAL A 4 6.69 -7.99 9.64
N PHE A 5 6.39 -6.70 9.66
CA PHE A 5 5.67 -6.03 8.57
C PHE A 5 6.48 -6.00 7.27
N ILE A 6 7.78 -5.77 7.34
CA ILE A 6 8.68 -5.83 6.17
C ILE A 6 8.65 -7.24 5.56
N VAL A 7 8.77 -8.28 6.39
CA VAL A 7 8.75 -9.68 5.93
C VAL A 7 7.42 -10.02 5.26
N ILE A 8 6.29 -9.68 5.89
CA ILE A 8 4.95 -9.89 5.32
C ILE A 8 4.79 -9.13 4.00
N SER A 9 5.29 -7.90 3.94
CA SER A 9 5.23 -7.07 2.73
C SER A 9 6.03 -7.69 1.59
N ILE A 10 7.24 -8.18 1.85
CA ILE A 10 8.06 -8.88 0.85
C ILE A 10 7.35 -10.15 0.35
N ILE A 11 6.80 -10.96 1.26
CA ILE A 11 6.05 -12.18 0.90
C ILE A 11 4.86 -11.84 0.00
N ILE A 12 4.09 -10.81 0.33
CA ILE A 12 2.93 -10.38 -0.46
C ILE A 12 3.38 -9.86 -1.83
N VAL A 13 4.44 -9.04 -1.89
CA VAL A 13 5.00 -8.55 -3.16
C VAL A 13 5.46 -9.70 -4.04
N VAL A 14 6.20 -10.66 -3.49
CA VAL A 14 6.69 -11.84 -4.21
C VAL A 14 5.53 -12.70 -4.71
N PHE A 15 4.54 -12.97 -3.84
CA PHE A 15 3.35 -13.75 -4.19
C PHE A 15 2.53 -13.08 -5.30
N LEU A 16 2.33 -11.77 -5.22
CA LEU A 16 1.61 -11.00 -6.24
C LEU A 16 2.38 -10.97 -7.56
N ASN A 17 3.70 -10.77 -7.53
CA ASN A 17 4.51 -10.81 -8.75
C ASN A 17 4.48 -12.20 -9.39
N TYR A 18 4.52 -13.28 -8.60
CA TYR A 18 4.35 -14.63 -9.10
C TYR A 18 2.98 -14.82 -9.73
N LYS A 19 1.90 -14.46 -9.01
CA LYS A 19 0.51 -14.59 -9.49
C LYS A 19 0.24 -13.78 -10.76
N ILE A 20 0.81 -12.58 -10.85
CA ILE A 20 0.76 -11.70 -12.03
C ILE A 20 1.49 -12.36 -13.22
N LYS A 21 2.68 -12.92 -13.00
CA LYS A 21 3.46 -13.60 -14.06
C LYS A 21 2.78 -14.86 -14.58
N THR A 22 2.04 -15.57 -13.74
CA THR A 22 1.31 -16.81 -14.12
C THR A 22 -0.09 -16.57 -14.69
N ASP A 23 -0.60 -15.34 -14.64
CA ASP A 23 -1.97 -15.07 -15.10
C ASP A 23 -1.99 -14.82 -16.62
N ILE A 24 -2.62 -15.74 -17.34
CA ILE A 24 -2.80 -15.66 -18.81
C ILE A 24 -3.58 -14.38 -19.18
N SER A 25 -4.46 -13.89 -18.31
CA SER A 25 -5.23 -12.66 -18.54
C SER A 25 -4.36 -11.39 -18.46
N TYR A 26 -3.25 -11.44 -17.71
CA TYR A 26 -2.26 -10.38 -17.63
C TYR A 26 -1.47 -10.27 -18.93
N HIS A 27 -1.06 -11.42 -19.49
CA HIS A 27 -0.34 -11.48 -20.77
C HIS A 27 -1.24 -11.28 -22.00
N ALA A 28 -2.55 -11.51 -21.85
CA ALA A 28 -3.55 -11.23 -22.88
C ALA A 28 -3.91 -9.74 -23.05
N GLY A 29 -3.21 -8.83 -22.34
CA GLY A 29 -3.24 -7.40 -22.64
C GLY A 29 -4.47 -6.62 -22.18
N LYS A 30 -5.34 -7.18 -21.35
CA LYS A 30 -6.60 -6.50 -20.98
C LYS A 30 -6.35 -5.26 -20.10
N ASP A 31 -5.47 -5.36 -19.10
CA ASP A 31 -5.23 -4.28 -18.11
C ASP A 31 -3.81 -4.22 -17.52
N ASN A 32 -2.80 -4.92 -18.06
CA ASN A 32 -1.42 -4.96 -17.51
C ASN A 32 -1.37 -5.19 -15.96
N GLY A 33 -2.37 -5.90 -15.42
CA GLY A 33 -2.56 -6.18 -14.00
C GLY A 33 -2.78 -4.97 -13.10
N TYR A 34 -3.13 -3.79 -13.63
CA TYR A 34 -3.39 -2.59 -12.85
C TYR A 34 -4.46 -2.80 -11.77
N PHE A 35 -5.57 -3.48 -12.11
CA PHE A 35 -6.65 -3.79 -11.15
C PHE A 35 -6.19 -4.70 -10.02
N LYS A 36 -5.51 -5.81 -10.32
CA LYS A 36 -5.00 -6.73 -9.28
C LYS A 36 -3.98 -6.05 -8.36
N ARG A 37 -3.15 -5.16 -8.93
CA ARG A 37 -2.21 -4.34 -8.16
C ARG A 37 -2.98 -3.40 -7.24
N PHE A 38 -3.98 -2.70 -7.74
CA PHE A 38 -4.83 -1.81 -6.95
C PHE A 38 -5.50 -2.52 -5.77
N GLU A 39 -6.15 -3.67 -6.01
CA GLU A 39 -6.77 -4.48 -4.96
C GLU A 39 -5.76 -4.86 -3.87
N SER A 40 -4.55 -5.26 -4.28
CA SER A 40 -3.51 -5.65 -3.35
C SER A 40 -3.02 -4.49 -2.47
N ILE A 41 -2.90 -3.28 -3.04
CA ILE A 41 -2.48 -2.07 -2.33
C ILE A 41 -3.52 -1.68 -1.29
N VAL A 42 -4.80 -1.74 -1.66
CA VAL A 42 -5.92 -1.48 -0.76
C VAL A 42 -5.91 -2.45 0.40
N LEU A 43 -5.80 -3.75 0.12
CA LEU A 43 -5.78 -4.79 1.15
C LEU A 43 -4.58 -4.65 2.10
N LEU A 44 -3.38 -4.41 1.55
CA LEU A 44 -2.16 -4.18 2.33
C LEU A 44 -2.28 -2.97 3.26
N ASN A 45 -2.80 -1.84 2.77
CA ASN A 45 -2.96 -0.62 3.57
C ASN A 45 -3.96 -0.79 4.70
N ILE A 46 -5.12 -1.41 4.41
CA ILE A 46 -6.14 -1.70 5.42
C ILE A 46 -5.53 -2.54 6.54
N LEU A 47 -4.87 -3.64 6.19
CA LEU A 47 -4.22 -4.53 7.17
C LEU A 47 -3.12 -3.79 7.93
N PHE A 48 -2.29 -3.00 7.24
CA PHE A 48 -1.22 -2.25 7.88
C PHE A 48 -1.75 -1.28 8.94
N PHE A 49 -2.72 -0.44 8.59
CA PHE A 49 -3.31 0.51 9.52
C PHE A 49 -4.03 -0.19 10.68
N LEU A 50 -4.72 -1.29 10.41
CA LEU A 50 -5.38 -2.11 11.43
C LEU A 50 -4.36 -2.65 12.44
N PHE A 51 -3.28 -3.27 11.98
CA PHE A 51 -2.28 -3.90 12.85
C PHE A 51 -1.37 -2.91 13.56
N MET A 52 -1.05 -1.78 12.92
CA MET A 52 -0.14 -0.80 13.48
C MET A 52 -0.83 0.14 14.49
N SER A 53 -2.14 0.35 14.36
CA SER A 53 -2.90 1.13 15.33
C SER A 53 -3.00 0.45 16.70
N LYS A 54 -2.50 1.13 17.74
CA LYS A 54 -2.64 0.65 19.13
C LYS A 54 -4.06 0.82 19.66
N ASN A 55 -4.70 1.93 19.29
CA ASN A 55 -6.04 2.32 19.73
C ASN A 55 -6.91 2.72 18.53
N LYS A 56 -8.24 2.68 18.68
CA LYS A 56 -9.21 3.09 17.65
C LYS A 56 -9.02 2.37 16.31
N LYS A 57 -8.82 1.05 16.37
CA LYS A 57 -8.56 0.18 15.22
C LYS A 57 -9.51 0.40 14.04
N ILE A 58 -10.81 0.52 14.31
CA ILE A 58 -11.82 0.73 13.27
C ILE A 58 -11.59 2.05 12.52
N ALA A 59 -11.33 3.15 13.25
CA ALA A 59 -11.07 4.45 12.65
C ALA A 59 -9.78 4.43 11.80
N PHE A 60 -8.71 3.82 12.32
CA PHE A 60 -7.47 3.66 11.54
C PHE A 60 -7.64 2.75 10.33
N THR A 61 -8.47 1.72 10.41
CA THR A 61 -8.78 0.84 9.27
C THR A 61 -9.47 1.62 8.14
N ILE A 62 -10.45 2.46 8.49
CA ILE A 62 -11.14 3.34 7.52
C ILE A 62 -10.14 4.34 6.91
N LEU A 63 -9.28 4.94 7.74
CA LEU A 63 -8.23 5.83 7.25
C LEU A 63 -7.23 5.10 6.33
N GLY A 64 -6.91 3.85 6.62
CA GLY A 64 -6.08 3.00 5.77
C GLY A 64 -6.69 2.77 4.39
N PHE A 65 -8.00 2.55 4.32
CA PHE A 65 -8.71 2.46 3.03
C PHE A 65 -8.59 3.75 2.21
N PHE A 66 -8.92 4.91 2.80
CA PHE A 66 -8.80 6.20 2.10
C PHE A 66 -7.36 6.52 1.70
N ASN A 67 -6.41 6.23 2.57
CA ASN A 67 -4.99 6.38 2.29
C ASN A 67 -4.55 5.50 1.11
N ALA A 68 -5.06 4.27 1.02
CA ALA A 68 -4.77 3.38 -0.10
C ALA A 68 -5.26 3.92 -1.44
N LEU A 69 -6.44 4.56 -1.47
CA LEU A 69 -6.94 5.20 -2.69
C LEU A 69 -5.97 6.29 -3.16
N ILE A 70 -5.58 7.20 -2.25
CA ILE A 70 -4.67 8.30 -2.55
C ILE A 70 -3.31 7.77 -3.05
N ILE A 71 -2.72 6.82 -2.32
CA ILE A 71 -1.41 6.25 -2.67
C ILE A 71 -1.47 5.46 -3.97
N SER A 72 -2.58 4.80 -4.29
CA SER A 72 -2.74 4.09 -5.55
C SER A 72 -2.74 5.04 -6.75
N PHE A 73 -3.39 6.21 -6.64
CA PHE A 73 -3.35 7.25 -7.66
C PHE A 73 -1.95 7.85 -7.80
N LEU A 74 -1.30 8.20 -6.69
CA LEU A 74 0.10 8.66 -6.69
C LEU A 74 1.04 7.63 -7.32
N GLY A 75 0.85 6.35 -6.99
CA GLY A 75 1.62 5.25 -7.53
C GLY A 75 1.32 4.93 -9.00
N LEU A 76 0.25 5.46 -9.59
CA LEU A 76 0.02 5.44 -11.05
C LEU A 76 0.75 6.61 -11.72
N ILE A 77 0.64 7.81 -11.15
CA ILE A 77 1.30 9.02 -11.68
C ILE A 77 2.81 8.79 -11.72
N ILE A 78 3.41 8.39 -10.60
CA ILE A 78 4.86 8.23 -10.48
C ILE A 78 5.40 7.20 -11.47
N THR A 79 4.70 6.08 -11.67
CA THR A 79 5.14 5.04 -12.61
C THR A 79 5.00 5.46 -14.07
N ASN A 80 4.02 6.31 -14.39
CA ASN A 80 3.87 6.84 -15.75
C ASN A 80 4.91 7.93 -16.07
N TYR A 81 5.31 8.73 -15.08
CA TYR A 81 6.29 9.81 -15.26
C TYR A 81 7.74 9.36 -15.10
N PHE A 82 8.00 8.32 -14.31
CA PHE A 82 9.31 7.71 -14.12
C PHE A 82 9.27 6.25 -14.53
N PRO A 83 9.12 5.96 -15.84
CA PRO A 83 9.16 4.58 -16.33
C PRO A 83 10.57 4.03 -16.07
N SER A 84 10.66 3.14 -15.09
CA SER A 84 11.92 2.45 -14.79
C SER A 84 12.05 1.23 -15.71
N PRO A 85 13.21 0.97 -16.32
CA PRO A 85 13.46 -0.28 -17.03
C PRO A 85 13.41 -1.51 -16.09
N PHE A 86 13.40 -1.29 -14.76
CA PHE A 86 13.22 -2.32 -13.73
C PHE A 86 11.75 -2.52 -13.30
N ASP A 87 10.77 -1.91 -13.98
CA ASP A 87 9.37 -1.90 -13.57
C ASP A 87 8.61 -3.21 -13.88
N GLU A 88 9.14 -4.34 -13.42
CA GLU A 88 8.42 -5.61 -13.31
C GLU A 88 7.47 -5.62 -12.09
N GLY A 89 6.81 -4.50 -11.79
CA GLY A 89 5.80 -4.37 -10.73
C GLY A 89 6.30 -4.41 -9.28
N GLY A 90 7.47 -5.00 -9.00
CA GLY A 90 8.00 -5.12 -7.63
C GLY A 90 8.37 -3.78 -7.00
N PHE A 91 9.04 -2.91 -7.75
CA PHE A 91 9.45 -1.58 -7.28
C PHE A 91 8.24 -0.71 -6.92
N ARG A 92 7.17 -0.79 -7.72
CA ARG A 92 5.92 -0.07 -7.48
C ARG A 92 5.28 -0.43 -6.15
N HIS A 93 5.18 -1.73 -5.83
CA HIS A 93 4.61 -2.16 -4.55
C HIS A 93 5.51 -1.75 -3.37
N PHE A 94 6.83 -1.85 -3.51
CA PHE A 94 7.77 -1.39 -2.50
C PHE A 94 7.60 0.10 -2.20
N PHE A 95 7.55 0.94 -3.24
CA PHE A 95 7.36 2.39 -3.09
C PHE A 95 6.03 2.72 -2.40
N ILE A 96 4.96 2.05 -2.81
CA ILE A 96 3.63 2.21 -2.20
C ILE A 96 3.63 1.79 -0.73
N LEU A 97 4.34 0.73 -0.35
CA LEU A 97 4.50 0.31 1.04
C LEU A 97 5.25 1.35 1.87
N VAL A 98 6.32 1.95 1.33
CA VAL A 98 7.04 3.04 2.00
C VAL A 98 6.14 4.26 2.21
N LEU A 99 5.36 4.66 1.19
CA LEU A 99 4.37 5.74 1.33
C LEU A 99 3.29 5.42 2.36
N SER A 100 2.83 4.17 2.41
CA SER A 100 1.83 3.69 3.37
C SER A 100 2.37 3.74 4.80
N PHE A 101 3.65 3.41 4.96
CA PHE A 101 4.35 3.53 6.23
C PHE A 101 4.45 4.98 6.69
N ILE A 102 4.96 5.88 5.84
CA ILE A 102 5.12 7.30 6.17
C ILE A 102 3.78 7.95 6.52
N SER A 103 2.76 7.70 5.70
CA SER A 103 1.40 8.24 5.89
C SER A 103 0.78 7.80 7.21
N PHE A 104 0.97 6.55 7.64
CA PHE A 104 0.48 6.09 8.94
C PHE A 104 1.04 6.92 10.10
N PHE A 105 2.36 7.14 10.17
CA PHE A 105 2.95 7.92 11.26
C PHE A 105 2.55 9.40 11.21
N ALA A 106 2.40 9.96 10.00
CA ALA A 106 1.90 11.33 9.84
C ALA A 106 0.47 11.47 10.38
N ILE A 107 -0.41 10.54 10.01
CA ILE A 107 -1.82 10.50 10.46
C ILE A 107 -1.90 10.27 11.98
N GLU A 108 -1.16 9.30 12.50
CA GLU A 108 -1.13 9.01 13.95
C GLU A 108 -0.65 10.22 14.75
N LYS A 109 0.41 10.90 14.29
CA LYS A 109 0.93 12.12 14.93
C LYS A 109 -0.08 13.25 14.91
N LEU A 110 -0.79 13.47 13.79
CA LEU A 110 -1.82 14.48 13.66
C LEU A 110 -2.97 14.23 14.63
N ILE A 111 -3.50 13.00 14.65
CA ILE A 111 -4.60 12.60 15.53
C ILE A 111 -4.20 12.80 17.00
N ASN A 112 -3.03 12.31 17.41
CA ASN A 112 -2.56 12.44 18.79
C ASN A 112 -2.31 13.89 19.19
N LYS A 113 -1.83 14.74 18.28
CA LYS A 113 -1.68 16.19 18.52
C LYS A 113 -3.04 16.83 18.74
N THR A 114 -4.04 16.55 17.89
CA THR A 114 -5.39 17.10 18.04
C THR A 114 -6.05 16.74 19.38
N PHE A 115 -5.82 15.53 19.89
CA PHE A 115 -6.34 15.15 21.21
C PHE A 115 -5.65 15.89 22.37
N LYS A 116 -4.35 16.19 22.25
CA LYS A 116 -3.61 16.92 23.29
C LYS A 116 -4.03 18.38 23.44
N TYR A 117 -4.58 19.01 22.39
CA TYR A 117 -5.09 20.39 22.44
C TYR A 117 -6.55 20.50 22.88
N LYS A 118 -7.27 19.37 23.05
CA LYS A 118 -8.66 19.33 23.52
C LYS A 118 -8.80 19.03 25.02
N GLN A 119 -7.68 18.78 25.72
CA GLN A 119 -7.59 18.66 27.18
C GLN A 119 -7.02 19.96 27.74
#